data_AF-A0A5D3A5S5-F1
#
_entry.id   AF-A0A5D3A5S5-F1
#
_cell.length_a   1.000
_cell.length_b   1.000
_cell.length_c   1.000
_cell.angle_alpha   90.00
_cell.angle_beta   90.00
_cell.angle_gamma   90.00
#
_symmetry.space_group_name_H-M   'P 1'
#
loop_
_entity.id
_entity.type
_entity.pdbx_description
1 polymer ?
#
loop_
_entity_poly.entity_id
_entity_poly.type
_entity_poly.pdbx_seq_one_letter_code
_entity_poly.pdbx_strand_id
1 'polypeptide(L)'
;MENVEESTNEMEEEVGKVMEQARELQEAGAGLISMISNDEQSLRLKANSLDSSIRHLRSSITTVLSQKLLDPKLADKLEEDLQTAICIITDGDAAGFLPANAQGWYLRMFLGPISVRASRKEIQLKAKEEYNSYRDRTALMFILFPLILLILRSWIWEGCLPAFPVQLYEAWLLFLNTGLALRENILRANGSDIRPWWIYHHYFAMATALVSLTWEIKGQPNCGQKQSNSMNVARRETTGVDCQLWVLCPILFVMQVFK
;
A
#
# COMPACT_ATOMS: atom_id res chain seq x y z
N MET A 1 -13.73 -19.78 -54.46
CA MET A 1 -12.93 -20.54 -53.48
C MET A 1 -11.50 -20.05 -53.53
N GLU A 2 -10.89 -20.01 -54.73
CA GLU A 2 -9.57 -19.42 -55.02
C GLU A 2 -9.36 -17.98 -54.48
N ASN A 3 -10.34 -17.08 -54.68
CA ASN A 3 -10.27 -15.68 -54.22
C ASN A 3 -10.34 -15.50 -52.68
N VAL A 4 -10.87 -16.50 -51.96
CA VAL A 4 -10.90 -16.49 -50.49
C VAL A 4 -9.57 -17.01 -49.94
N GLU A 5 -9.00 -18.03 -50.60
CA GLU A 5 -7.72 -18.64 -50.24
C GLU A 5 -6.55 -17.67 -50.42
N GLU A 6 -6.55 -16.90 -51.52
CA GLU A 6 -5.59 -15.82 -51.77
C GLU A 6 -5.67 -14.71 -50.70
N SER A 7 -6.89 -14.28 -50.34
CA SER A 7 -7.10 -13.28 -49.29
C SER A 7 -6.67 -13.76 -47.89
N THR A 8 -6.84 -15.05 -47.57
CA THR A 8 -6.32 -15.62 -46.31
C THR A 8 -4.80 -15.70 -46.30
N ASN A 9 -4.16 -16.06 -47.42
CA ASN A 9 -2.70 -16.13 -47.49
C ASN A 9 -2.05 -14.75 -47.35
N GLU A 10 -2.64 -13.71 -47.96
CA GLU A 10 -2.19 -12.33 -47.80
C GLU A 10 -2.35 -11.87 -46.34
N MET A 11 -3.45 -12.22 -45.68
CA MET A 11 -3.66 -11.92 -44.26
C MET A 11 -2.65 -12.64 -43.35
N GLU A 12 -2.34 -13.91 -43.63
CA GLU A 12 -1.31 -14.65 -42.88
C GLU A 12 0.09 -14.04 -43.06
N GLU A 13 0.43 -13.60 -44.27
CA GLU A 13 1.70 -12.92 -44.54
C GLU A 13 1.80 -11.59 -43.79
N GLU A 14 0.74 -10.78 -43.80
CA GLU A 14 0.69 -9.51 -43.07
C GLU A 14 0.77 -9.71 -41.56
N VAL A 15 0.06 -10.71 -41.01
CA VAL A 15 0.19 -11.08 -39.59
C VAL A 15 1.61 -11.55 -39.28
N GLY A 16 2.24 -12.33 -40.16
CA GLY A 16 3.63 -12.76 -40.04
C GLY A 16 4.61 -11.58 -39.98
N LYS A 17 4.46 -10.60 -40.87
CA LYS A 17 5.26 -9.35 -40.88
C LYS A 17 5.09 -8.57 -39.57
N VAL A 18 3.85 -8.40 -39.11
CA VAL A 18 3.56 -7.69 -37.85
C VAL A 18 4.16 -8.44 -36.65
N MET A 19 4.10 -9.77 -36.63
CA MET A 19 4.72 -10.57 -35.59
C MET A 19 6.24 -10.43 -35.57
N GLU A 20 6.88 -10.37 -36.73
CA GLU A 20 8.34 -10.17 -36.81
C GLU A 20 8.73 -8.77 -36.34
N GLN A 21 8.02 -7.73 -36.77
CA GLN A 21 8.22 -6.37 -36.28
C GLN A 21 8.03 -6.27 -34.75
N ALA A 22 7.07 -7.00 -34.19
CA ALA A 22 6.87 -7.06 -32.75
C ALA A 22 8.05 -7.73 -32.03
N ARG A 23 8.64 -8.79 -32.61
CA ARG A 23 9.85 -9.44 -32.06
C ARG A 23 11.06 -8.53 -32.13
N GLU A 24 11.32 -7.92 -33.28
CA GLU A 24 12.44 -6.98 -33.45
C GLU A 24 12.34 -5.82 -32.46
N LEU A 25 11.14 -5.25 -32.28
CA LEU A 25 10.89 -4.21 -31.30
C LEU A 25 11.11 -4.70 -29.86
N GLN A 26 10.68 -5.92 -29.54
CA GLN A 26 10.89 -6.52 -28.24
C GLN A 26 12.38 -6.73 -27.95
N GLU A 27 13.16 -7.22 -28.92
CA GLU A 27 14.60 -7.45 -28.78
C GLU A 27 15.36 -6.13 -28.64
N ALA A 28 15.05 -5.13 -29.48
CA ALA A 28 15.61 -3.78 -29.37
C ALA A 28 15.29 -3.15 -28.00
N GLY A 29 14.04 -3.31 -27.54
CA GLY A 29 13.61 -2.86 -26.22
C GLY A 29 14.36 -3.57 -25.08
N ALA A 30 14.55 -4.89 -25.18
CA ALA A 30 15.31 -5.67 -24.21
C ALA A 30 16.78 -5.24 -24.14
N GLY A 31 17.40 -4.99 -25.30
CA GLY A 31 18.76 -4.46 -25.40
C GLY A 31 18.91 -3.10 -24.74
N LEU A 32 18.00 -2.17 -25.03
CA LEU A 32 17.98 -0.83 -24.41
C LEU A 32 17.80 -0.91 -22.88
N ILE A 33 16.86 -1.73 -22.41
CA ILE A 33 16.63 -1.93 -20.97
C ILE A 33 17.88 -2.49 -20.29
N SER A 34 18.57 -3.44 -20.93
CA SER A 34 19.81 -4.02 -20.40
C SER A 34 20.92 -2.96 -20.27
N MET A 35 21.10 -2.13 -21.29
CA MET A 35 22.08 -1.03 -21.27
C MET A 35 21.76 -0.02 -20.16
N ILE A 36 20.51 0.47 -20.11
CA ILE A 36 20.06 1.40 -19.07
C ILE A 36 20.27 0.80 -17.67
N SER A 37 19.95 -0.49 -17.48
CA SER A 37 20.14 -1.18 -16.20
C SER A 37 21.61 -1.19 -15.75
N ASN A 38 22.55 -1.40 -16.67
CA ASN A 38 23.98 -1.40 -16.36
C ASN A 38 24.48 0.00 -15.98
N ASP A 39 24.10 1.02 -16.75
CA ASP A 39 24.46 2.41 -16.46
C ASP A 39 23.85 2.88 -15.13
N GLU A 40 22.61 2.51 -14.88
CA GLU A 40 21.89 2.75 -13.64
C GLU A 40 22.58 2.11 -12.43
N GLN A 41 23.13 0.90 -12.57
CA GLN A 41 23.92 0.24 -11.52
C GLN A 41 25.26 0.96 -11.27
N SER A 42 25.94 1.40 -12.33
CA SER A 42 27.17 2.20 -12.22
C SER A 42 26.92 3.51 -11.47
N LEU A 43 25.83 4.22 -11.80
CA LEU A 43 25.42 5.45 -11.10
C LEU A 43 25.05 5.18 -9.63
N ARG A 44 24.37 4.07 -9.32
CA ARG A 44 24.10 3.65 -7.93
C ARG A 44 25.37 3.47 -7.11
N LEU A 45 26.38 2.79 -7.67
CA LEU A 45 27.65 2.59 -6.96
C LEU A 45 28.32 3.93 -6.63
N LYS A 46 28.33 4.86 -7.59
CA LYS A 46 28.86 6.21 -7.39
C LYS A 46 28.06 6.99 -6.34
N ALA A 47 26.74 6.96 -6.42
CA ALA A 47 25.85 7.64 -5.46
C ALA A 47 26.04 7.10 -4.03
N ASN A 48 26.12 5.78 -3.86
CA ASN A 48 26.38 5.14 -2.56
C ASN A 48 27.78 5.47 -2.01
N SER A 49 28.80 5.46 -2.87
CA SER A 49 30.15 5.86 -2.49
C SER A 49 30.18 7.32 -2.02
N LEU A 50 29.45 8.20 -2.70
CA LEU A 50 29.39 9.62 -2.34
C LEU A 50 28.61 9.85 -1.04
N ASP A 51 27.45 9.21 -0.87
CA ASP A 51 26.65 9.25 0.36
C ASP A 51 27.45 8.76 1.58
N SER A 52 28.16 7.63 1.45
CA SER A 52 29.04 7.14 2.52
C SER A 52 30.18 8.13 2.85
N SER A 53 30.77 8.77 1.84
CA SER A 53 31.83 9.77 2.04
C SER A 53 31.32 11.01 2.78
N ILE A 54 30.12 11.48 2.43
CA ILE A 54 29.45 12.60 3.10
C ILE A 54 29.15 12.25 4.56
N ARG A 55 28.58 11.06 4.83
CA ARG A 55 28.31 10.60 6.21
C ARG A 55 29.59 10.52 7.03
N HIS A 56 30.66 9.98 6.44
CA HIS A 56 31.96 9.89 7.10
C HIS A 56 32.51 11.28 7.43
N LEU A 57 32.48 12.22 6.49
CA LEU A 57 32.97 13.58 6.71
C LEU A 57 32.17 14.29 7.82
N ARG A 58 30.84 14.17 7.80
CA ARG A 58 29.96 14.71 8.85
C ARG A 58 30.28 14.16 10.24
N SER A 59 30.50 12.85 10.34
CA SER A 59 30.89 12.20 11.61
C SER A 59 32.27 12.66 12.09
N SER A 60 33.20 12.89 11.15
CA SER A 60 34.54 13.39 11.44
C SER A 60 34.48 14.83 11.95
N ILE A 61 33.70 15.71 11.31
CA ILE A 61 33.48 17.09 11.77
C ILE A 61 32.89 17.12 13.18
N THR A 62 31.85 16.32 13.41
CA THR A 62 31.22 16.21 14.74
C THR A 62 32.23 15.77 15.80
N THR A 63 33.11 14.81 15.46
CA THR A 63 34.15 14.30 16.36
C THR A 63 35.21 15.36 16.66
N VAL A 64 35.77 16.01 15.63
CA VAL A 64 36.83 17.03 15.80
C VAL A 64 36.29 18.27 16.53
N LEU A 65 35.03 18.65 16.27
CA LEU A 65 34.34 19.73 16.98
C LEU A 65 34.16 19.38 18.47
N SER A 66 33.76 18.15 18.80
CA SER A 66 33.62 17.69 20.18
C SER A 66 34.95 17.72 20.95
N GLN A 67 36.07 17.49 20.26
CA GLN A 67 37.43 17.56 20.80
C GLN A 67 37.95 19.01 20.93
N LYS A 68 37.17 20.02 20.53
CA LYS A 68 37.55 21.45 20.47
C LYS A 68 38.79 21.72 19.61
N LEU A 69 39.09 20.85 18.65
CA LEU A 69 40.22 20.97 17.73
C LEU A 69 39.86 21.75 16.45
N LEU A 70 38.59 22.14 16.30
CA LEU A 70 38.07 22.88 15.15
C LEU A 70 37.42 24.18 15.62
N ASP A 71 37.65 25.28 14.88
CA ASP A 71 36.93 26.54 15.09
C ASP A 71 35.43 26.32 14.80
N PRO A 72 34.53 26.65 15.75
CA PRO A 72 33.09 26.54 15.55
C PRO A 72 32.59 27.19 14.25
N LYS A 73 33.13 28.36 13.86
CA LYS A 73 32.71 29.04 12.62
C LYS A 73 33.10 28.26 11.36
N LEU A 74 34.25 27.60 11.39
CA LEU A 74 34.70 26.75 10.28
C LEU A 74 33.89 25.46 10.22
N ALA A 75 33.52 24.90 11.37
CA ALA A 75 32.66 23.72 11.46
C ALA A 75 31.27 24.00 10.87
N ASP A 76 30.66 25.13 11.22
CA ASP A 76 29.35 25.55 10.71
C ASP A 76 29.39 25.70 9.18
N LYS A 77 30.44 26.33 8.65
CA LYS A 77 30.61 26.49 7.20
C LYS A 77 30.74 25.14 6.47
N LEU A 78 31.54 24.22 7.02
CA LEU A 78 31.76 22.92 6.40
C LEU A 78 30.50 22.04 6.48
N GLU A 79 29.71 22.16 7.55
CA GLU A 79 28.40 21.51 7.63
C GLU A 79 27.44 22.11 6.60
N GLU A 80 27.41 23.44 6.42
CA GLU A 80 26.58 24.10 5.39
C GLU A 80 26.94 23.64 3.97
N ASP A 81 28.24 23.55 3.66
CA ASP A 81 28.72 23.03 2.37
C ASP A 81 28.31 21.56 2.17
N LEU A 82 28.39 20.74 3.23
CA LEU A 82 27.93 19.34 3.20
C LEU A 82 26.42 19.24 3.03
N GLN A 83 25.63 20.08 3.70
CA GLN A 83 24.17 20.10 3.56
C GLN A 83 23.76 20.52 2.14
N THR A 84 24.49 21.47 1.55
CA THR A 84 24.30 21.86 0.15
C THR A 84 24.57 20.68 -0.79
N ALA A 85 25.67 19.95 -0.57
CA ALA A 85 25.98 18.75 -1.34
C ALA A 85 24.91 17.66 -1.19
N ILE A 86 24.37 17.47 0.02
CA ILE A 86 23.24 16.55 0.26
C ILE A 86 22.02 16.98 -0.54
N CYS A 87 21.60 18.24 -0.46
CA CYS A 87 20.42 18.75 -1.19
C CYS A 87 20.55 18.53 -2.70
N ILE A 88 21.74 18.80 -3.28
CA ILE A 88 22.00 18.58 -4.71
C ILE A 88 21.74 17.11 -5.10
N ILE A 89 22.15 16.16 -4.26
CA ILE A 89 22.01 14.73 -4.56
C ILE A 89 20.59 14.23 -4.24
N THR A 90 19.96 14.70 -3.16
CA THR A 90 18.64 14.22 -2.73
C THR A 90 17.46 14.84 -3.46
N ASP A 91 17.60 16.07 -3.94
CA ASP A 91 16.52 16.79 -4.63
C ASP A 91 16.73 16.80 -6.16
N GLY A 92 17.95 16.53 -6.63
CA GLY A 92 18.28 16.42 -8.04
C GLY A 92 17.91 15.06 -8.66
N ASP A 93 18.27 14.88 -9.94
CA ASP A 93 18.03 13.62 -10.68
C ASP A 93 18.79 12.43 -10.08
N ALA A 94 19.85 12.71 -9.32
CA ALA A 94 20.64 11.71 -8.61
C ALA A 94 19.84 11.00 -7.50
N ALA A 95 18.76 11.61 -7.01
CA ALA A 95 17.94 11.10 -5.90
C ALA A 95 17.37 9.71 -6.16
N GLY A 96 17.08 9.41 -7.43
CA GLY A 96 16.58 8.11 -7.84
C GLY A 96 17.59 6.98 -7.61
N PHE A 97 18.90 7.27 -7.58
CA PHE A 97 19.99 6.29 -7.44
C PHE A 97 20.49 6.10 -6.02
N LEU A 98 20.13 7.01 -5.11
CA LEU A 98 20.35 6.83 -3.68
C LEU A 98 19.48 5.68 -3.14
N PRO A 99 19.90 5.04 -2.03
CA PRO A 99 19.02 4.11 -1.33
C PRO A 99 17.72 4.83 -1.00
N ALA A 100 16.59 4.16 -1.20
CA ALA A 100 15.30 4.73 -0.85
C ALA A 100 15.36 5.18 0.61
N ASN A 101 15.19 6.49 0.82
CA ASN A 101 15.21 7.06 2.17
C ASN A 101 14.27 6.25 3.06
N ALA A 102 14.69 6.01 4.30
CA ALA A 102 13.90 5.28 5.27
C ALA A 102 12.53 5.96 5.35
N GLN A 103 11.50 5.31 4.82
CA GLN A 103 10.15 5.83 4.89
C GLN A 103 9.81 6.06 6.35
N GLY A 104 9.22 7.22 6.64
CA GLY A 104 8.73 7.51 7.98
C GLY A 104 7.87 6.36 8.49
N TRP A 105 7.95 6.09 9.79
CA TRP A 105 7.26 4.97 10.43
C TRP A 105 5.76 4.94 10.10
N TYR A 106 5.14 6.12 9.96
CA TYR A 106 3.73 6.27 9.55
C TYR A 106 3.48 5.71 8.16
N LEU A 107 4.29 6.08 7.18
CA LEU A 107 4.14 5.61 5.80
C LEU A 107 4.42 4.10 5.72
N ARG A 108 5.43 3.63 6.46
CA ARG A 108 5.76 2.20 6.56
C ARG A 108 4.63 1.38 7.20
N MET A 109 3.86 1.96 8.11
CA MET A 109 2.70 1.31 8.72
C MET A 109 1.64 0.97 7.66
N PHE A 110 1.38 1.90 6.73
CA PHE A 110 0.40 1.69 5.67
C PHE A 110 0.96 0.96 4.46
N LEU A 111 2.19 1.25 4.00
CA LEU A 111 2.75 0.73 2.75
C LEU A 111 3.66 -0.49 2.91
N GLY A 112 4.18 -0.74 4.11
CA GLY A 112 5.25 -1.72 4.30
C GLY A 112 6.59 -1.20 3.76
N PRO A 113 7.50 -2.08 3.32
CA PRO A 113 8.83 -1.69 2.85
C PRO A 113 8.87 -1.14 1.40
N ILE A 114 7.71 -0.80 0.83
CA ILE A 114 7.57 -0.46 -0.60
C ILE A 114 7.89 1.01 -0.85
N SER A 115 8.85 1.31 -1.73
CA SER A 115 9.11 2.69 -2.18
C SER A 115 7.92 3.28 -2.97
N VAL A 116 7.47 4.49 -2.59
CA VAL A 116 6.46 5.25 -3.35
C VAL A 116 6.97 5.63 -4.75
N ARG A 117 8.29 5.85 -4.86
CA ARG A 117 8.98 6.13 -6.11
C ARG A 117 9.43 4.80 -6.72
N ALA A 118 8.52 4.13 -7.41
CA ALA A 118 8.79 2.90 -8.14
C ALA A 118 9.03 3.19 -9.62
N SER A 119 10.01 4.03 -9.95
CA SER A 119 10.34 4.31 -11.36
C SER A 119 10.99 3.11 -12.06
N ARG A 120 11.56 2.17 -11.30
CA ARG A 120 12.31 1.02 -11.82
C ARG A 120 11.42 -0.21 -11.92
N LYS A 121 11.55 -0.96 -13.01
CA LYS A 121 10.79 -2.20 -13.25
C LYS A 121 10.93 -3.21 -12.11
N GLU A 122 12.13 -3.38 -11.56
CA GLU A 122 12.39 -4.23 -10.39
C GLU A 122 11.61 -3.78 -9.15
N ILE A 123 11.63 -2.48 -8.85
CA ILE A 123 10.90 -1.90 -7.71
C ILE A 123 9.39 -2.01 -7.93
N GLN A 124 8.91 -1.84 -9.16
CA GLN A 124 7.49 -2.04 -9.51
C GLN A 124 7.06 -3.49 -9.33
N LEU A 125 7.89 -4.46 -9.74
CA LEU A 125 7.61 -5.88 -9.54
C LEU A 125 7.56 -6.22 -8.05
N LYS A 126 8.53 -5.73 -7.27
CA LYS A 126 8.52 -5.89 -5.81
C LYS A 126 7.31 -5.21 -5.16
N ALA A 127 6.93 -4.01 -5.61
CA ALA A 127 5.74 -3.32 -5.12
C ALA A 127 4.45 -4.12 -5.41
N LYS A 128 4.37 -4.75 -6.59
CA LYS A 128 3.26 -5.64 -6.96
C LYS A 128 3.23 -6.92 -6.11
N GLU A 129 4.38 -7.54 -5.88
CA GLU A 129 4.51 -8.73 -5.04
C GLU A 129 4.07 -8.44 -3.59
N GLU A 130 4.60 -7.37 -3.00
CA GLU A 130 4.25 -6.93 -1.64
C GLU A 130 2.78 -6.55 -1.54
N TYR A 131 2.21 -5.90 -2.57
CA TYR A 131 0.78 -5.64 -2.64
C TYR A 131 -0.04 -6.92 -2.68
N ASN A 132 0.30 -7.88 -3.54
CA ASN A 132 -0.45 -9.14 -3.65
C ASN A 132 -0.40 -9.92 -2.34
N SER A 133 0.78 -10.06 -1.75
CA SER A 133 0.96 -10.69 -0.44
C SER A 133 0.14 -9.99 0.65
N TYR A 134 0.18 -8.65 0.69
CA TYR A 134 -0.63 -7.87 1.63
C TYR A 134 -2.13 -8.06 1.41
N ARG A 135 -2.58 -8.03 0.16
CA ARG A 135 -3.98 -8.20 -0.23
C ARG A 135 -4.48 -9.59 0.17
N ASP A 136 -3.72 -10.63 -0.10
CA ASP A 136 -4.14 -12.01 0.18
C ASP A 136 -4.22 -12.24 1.70
N ARG A 137 -3.24 -11.74 2.47
CA ARG A 137 -3.29 -11.74 3.93
C ARG A 137 -4.51 -10.97 4.46
N THR A 138 -4.79 -9.82 3.88
CA THR A 138 -5.93 -8.97 4.26
C THR A 138 -7.26 -9.64 3.93
N ALA A 139 -7.38 -10.29 2.78
CA ALA A 139 -8.56 -11.05 2.39
C ALA A 139 -8.84 -12.21 3.35
N LEU A 140 -7.81 -12.95 3.74
CA LEU A 140 -7.93 -14.01 4.75
C LEU A 140 -8.39 -13.45 6.11
N MET A 141 -7.84 -12.31 6.53
CA MET A 141 -8.24 -11.63 7.76
C MET A 141 -9.70 -11.16 7.73
N PHE A 142 -10.16 -10.64 6.59
CA PHE A 142 -11.56 -10.24 6.39
C PHE A 142 -12.54 -11.41 6.46
N ILE A 143 -12.12 -12.64 6.19
CA ILE A 143 -12.96 -13.83 6.35
C ILE A 143 -12.89 -14.35 7.80
N LEU A 144 -11.68 -14.54 8.33
CA LEU A 144 -11.49 -15.17 9.64
C LEU A 144 -12.08 -14.35 10.78
N PHE A 145 -11.91 -13.03 10.78
CA PHE A 145 -12.30 -12.22 11.92
C PHE A 145 -13.83 -12.11 12.09
N PRO A 146 -14.64 -11.87 11.04
CA PRO A 146 -16.09 -11.98 11.14
C PRO A 146 -16.54 -13.38 11.57
N LEU A 147 -15.91 -14.44 11.07
CA LEU A 147 -16.22 -15.80 11.51
C LEU A 147 -15.97 -15.99 13.01
N ILE A 148 -14.85 -15.49 13.53
CA ILE A 148 -14.54 -15.52 14.97
C ILE A 148 -15.57 -14.71 15.75
N LEU A 149 -15.93 -13.50 15.32
CA LEU A 149 -16.97 -12.69 15.97
C LEU A 149 -18.33 -13.41 16.00
N LEU A 150 -18.70 -14.10 14.92
CA LEU A 150 -19.94 -14.88 14.84
C LEU A 150 -19.90 -16.10 15.78
N ILE A 151 -18.76 -16.79 15.88
CA ILE A 151 -18.57 -17.90 16.82
C ILE A 151 -18.67 -17.40 18.27
N LEU A 152 -17.96 -16.32 18.61
CA LEU A 152 -17.97 -15.73 19.95
C LEU A 152 -19.37 -15.21 20.33
N ARG A 153 -20.11 -14.65 19.37
CA ARG A 153 -21.53 -14.28 19.55
C ARG A 153 -22.38 -15.47 19.97
N SER A 154 -22.16 -16.63 19.35
CA SER A 154 -22.93 -17.85 19.61
C SER A 154 -22.52 -18.51 20.93
N TRP A 155 -21.22 -18.55 21.23
CA TRP A 155 -20.67 -19.29 22.37
C TRP A 155 -20.59 -18.49 23.68
N ILE A 156 -20.27 -17.19 23.62
CA ILE A 156 -19.90 -16.41 24.81
C ILE A 156 -20.97 -15.37 25.15
N TRP A 157 -21.54 -14.72 24.14
CA TRP A 157 -22.40 -13.54 24.35
C TRP A 157 -23.89 -13.77 24.13
N GLU A 158 -24.36 -15.03 24.15
CA GLU A 158 -25.78 -15.41 24.05
C GLU A 158 -26.54 -14.66 22.93
N GLY A 159 -25.86 -14.44 21.80
CA GLY A 159 -26.43 -13.74 20.65
C GLY A 159 -26.34 -12.20 20.68
N CYS A 160 -25.78 -11.57 21.71
CA CYS A 160 -25.42 -10.13 21.71
C CYS A 160 -23.96 -9.94 21.24
N LEU A 161 -23.64 -8.88 20.51
CA LEU A 161 -22.26 -8.48 20.23
C LEU A 161 -21.92 -7.23 21.06
N PRO A 162 -20.88 -7.26 21.92
CA PRO A 162 -20.49 -6.07 22.66
C PRO A 162 -19.99 -4.97 21.71
N ALA A 163 -20.18 -3.72 22.09
CA ALA A 163 -19.78 -2.57 21.27
C ALA A 163 -18.27 -2.51 21.03
N PHE A 164 -17.45 -2.87 22.03
CA PHE A 164 -15.99 -2.76 21.95
C PHE A 164 -15.35 -3.66 20.86
N PRO A 165 -15.63 -4.98 20.78
CA PRO A 165 -15.14 -5.82 19.68
C PRO A 165 -15.57 -5.33 18.28
N VAL A 166 -16.80 -4.79 18.18
CA VAL A 166 -17.32 -4.25 16.92
C VAL A 166 -16.58 -2.97 16.53
N GLN A 167 -16.39 -2.03 17.46
CA GLN A 167 -15.61 -0.81 17.21
C GLN A 167 -14.15 -1.12 16.86
N LEU A 168 -13.54 -2.10 17.52
CA LEU A 168 -12.18 -2.54 17.21
C LEU A 168 -12.10 -3.13 15.80
N TYR A 169 -13.11 -3.89 15.38
CA TYR A 169 -13.21 -4.42 14.01
C TYR A 169 -13.34 -3.29 12.99
N GLU A 170 -14.24 -2.32 13.22
CA GLU A 170 -14.42 -1.16 12.32
C GLU A 170 -13.15 -0.32 12.21
N ALA A 171 -12.45 -0.06 13.32
CA ALA A 171 -11.16 0.65 13.32
C ALA A 171 -10.10 -0.11 12.51
N TRP A 172 -10.10 -1.43 12.62
CA TRP A 172 -9.19 -2.28 11.87
C TRP A 172 -9.53 -2.34 10.37
N LEU A 173 -10.82 -2.41 10.01
CA LEU A 173 -11.27 -2.29 8.63
C LEU A 173 -10.86 -0.95 8.00
N LEU A 174 -11.05 0.14 8.73
CA LEU A 174 -10.62 1.48 8.29
C LEU A 174 -9.12 1.49 7.99
N PHE A 175 -8.30 0.93 8.89
CA PHE A 175 -6.86 0.82 8.70
C PHE A 175 -6.48 0.01 7.45
N LEU A 176 -7.07 -1.17 7.26
CA LEU A 176 -6.77 -2.06 6.13
C LEU A 176 -7.23 -1.47 4.79
N ASN A 177 -8.43 -0.90 4.72
CA ASN A 177 -8.94 -0.27 3.50
C ASN A 177 -8.12 0.98 3.13
N THR A 178 -7.66 1.75 4.11
CA THR A 178 -6.72 2.86 3.88
C THR A 178 -5.40 2.37 3.30
N GLY A 179 -4.85 1.26 3.83
CA GLY A 179 -3.62 0.64 3.33
C GLY A 179 -3.75 0.08 1.91
N LEU A 180 -4.87 -0.55 1.57
CA LEU A 180 -5.18 -1.03 0.23
C LEU A 180 -5.32 0.13 -0.76
N ALA A 181 -6.13 1.13 -0.41
CA ALA A 181 -6.32 2.32 -1.24
C ALA A 181 -4.98 3.02 -1.54
N LEU A 182 -4.11 3.17 -0.53
CA LEU A 182 -2.81 3.82 -0.71
C LEU A 182 -1.88 2.99 -1.62
N ARG A 183 -1.79 1.67 -1.43
CA ARG A 183 -0.98 0.79 -2.30
C ARG A 183 -1.49 0.77 -3.74
N GLU A 184 -2.80 0.69 -3.93
CA GLU A 184 -3.40 0.67 -5.27
C GLU A 184 -3.25 2.00 -6.01
N ASN A 185 -3.36 3.13 -5.30
CA ASN A 185 -3.07 4.44 -5.88
C ASN A 185 -1.61 4.57 -6.33
N ILE A 186 -0.66 4.05 -5.54
CA ILE A 186 0.76 4.02 -5.93
C ILE A 186 0.97 3.14 -7.15
N LEU A 187 0.41 1.92 -7.15
CA LEU A 187 0.53 1.02 -8.30
C LEU A 187 -0.04 1.65 -9.57
N ARG A 188 -1.19 2.32 -9.47
CA ARG A 188 -1.83 3.05 -10.57
C ARG A 188 -0.97 4.23 -11.05
N ALA A 189 -0.42 5.02 -10.14
CA ALA A 189 0.48 6.14 -10.47
C ALA A 189 1.78 5.66 -11.15
N ASN A 190 2.22 4.43 -10.87
CA ASN A 190 3.36 3.78 -11.52
C ASN A 190 2.97 2.97 -12.78
N GLY A 191 1.77 3.17 -13.33
CA GLY A 191 1.36 2.60 -14.62
C GLY A 191 0.75 1.20 -14.56
N SER A 192 0.39 0.70 -13.37
CA SER A 192 -0.39 -0.54 -13.27
C SER A 192 -1.85 -0.31 -13.67
N ASP A 193 -2.41 -1.21 -14.46
CA ASP A 193 -3.82 -1.17 -14.84
C ASP A 193 -4.71 -1.63 -13.67
N ILE A 194 -5.06 -0.68 -12.80
CA ILE A 194 -5.99 -0.88 -11.69
C ILE A 194 -7.27 -0.13 -12.01
N ARG A 195 -8.40 -0.86 -12.04
CA ARG A 195 -9.71 -0.27 -12.36
C ARG A 195 -10.06 0.82 -11.33
N PRO A 196 -10.44 2.04 -11.77
CA PRO A 196 -10.75 3.13 -10.84
C PRO A 196 -11.87 2.79 -9.85
N TRP A 197 -12.82 1.95 -10.27
CA TRP A 197 -13.90 1.45 -9.42
C TRP A 197 -13.38 0.79 -8.13
N TRP A 198 -12.28 0.03 -8.18
CA TRP A 198 -11.70 -0.61 -6.99
C TRP A 198 -11.22 0.42 -5.96
N ILE A 199 -10.61 1.50 -6.42
CA ILE A 199 -10.13 2.58 -5.55
C ILE A 199 -11.33 3.30 -4.91
N TYR A 200 -12.38 3.59 -5.69
CA TYR A 200 -13.61 4.18 -5.15
C TYR A 200 -14.28 3.27 -4.12
N HIS A 201 -14.22 1.96 -4.35
CA HIS A 201 -14.77 0.99 -3.41
C HIS A 201 -14.08 1.11 -2.03
N HIS A 202 -12.76 1.19 -1.99
CA HIS A 202 -12.01 1.37 -0.74
C HIS A 202 -12.34 2.69 -0.05
N TYR A 203 -12.52 3.78 -0.80
CA TYR A 203 -12.92 5.07 -0.23
C TYR A 203 -14.30 5.03 0.40
N PHE A 204 -15.25 4.35 -0.23
CA PHE A 204 -16.57 4.15 0.35
C PHE A 204 -16.49 3.33 1.64
N ALA A 205 -15.74 2.22 1.64
CA ALA A 205 -15.53 1.39 2.83
C ALA A 205 -14.87 2.17 3.99
N MET A 206 -13.88 3.04 3.68
CA MET A 206 -13.27 3.94 4.65
C MET A 206 -14.28 4.94 5.22
N ALA A 207 -15.11 5.55 4.37
CA ALA A 207 -16.14 6.49 4.79
C ALA A 207 -17.18 5.81 5.69
N THR A 208 -17.64 4.60 5.34
CA THR A 208 -18.58 3.84 6.17
C THR A 208 -18.00 3.46 7.52
N ALA A 209 -16.74 3.00 7.57
CA ALA A 209 -16.07 2.66 8.81
C ALA A 209 -15.87 3.91 9.69
N LEU A 210 -15.48 5.05 9.11
CA LEU A 210 -15.31 6.30 9.82
C LEU A 210 -16.64 6.82 10.40
N VAL A 211 -17.72 6.77 9.62
CA VAL A 211 -19.06 7.12 10.10
C VAL A 211 -19.48 6.18 11.23
N SER A 212 -19.25 4.87 11.09
CA SER A 212 -19.58 3.89 12.14
C SER A 212 -18.77 4.08 13.43
N LEU A 213 -17.54 4.59 13.35
CA LEU A 213 -16.67 4.86 14.50
C LEU A 213 -16.99 6.17 15.20
N THR A 214 -17.38 7.19 14.43
CA THR A 214 -17.63 8.55 14.93
C THR A 214 -19.07 8.76 15.36
N TRP A 215 -20.00 7.97 14.86
CA TRP A 215 -21.36 7.96 15.36
C TRP A 215 -21.34 7.36 16.77
N GLU A 216 -21.79 8.12 17.77
CA GLU A 216 -21.99 7.58 19.11
C GLU A 216 -22.88 6.35 18.98
N ILE A 217 -22.29 5.18 19.21
CA ILE A 217 -23.05 4.00 19.60
C ILE A 217 -23.69 4.43 20.91
N LYS A 218 -24.89 5.02 20.86
CA LYS A 218 -25.83 5.02 21.98
C LYS A 218 -25.92 3.54 22.34
N GLY A 219 -25.09 3.15 23.31
CA GLY A 219 -24.92 1.78 23.70
C GLY A 219 -26.30 1.22 23.86
N GLN A 220 -26.57 0.08 23.22
CA GLN A 220 -27.77 -0.68 23.51
C GLN A 220 -27.98 -0.63 25.03
N PRO A 221 -29.04 0.03 25.55
CA PRO A 221 -29.41 -0.23 26.90
C PRO A 221 -29.85 -1.70 26.81
N ASN A 222 -29.13 -2.59 27.48
CA ASN A 222 -29.59 -3.89 27.97
C ASN A 222 -28.77 -5.15 27.61
N CYS A 223 -27.55 -5.11 27.06
CA CYS A 223 -26.74 -6.35 27.03
C CYS A 223 -26.23 -6.75 28.43
N GLY A 224 -25.97 -5.80 29.34
CA GLY A 224 -25.74 -6.11 30.76
C GLY A 224 -26.99 -6.60 31.51
N GLN A 225 -28.19 -6.21 31.07
CA GLN A 225 -29.44 -6.66 31.71
C GLN A 225 -29.89 -8.05 31.22
N LYS A 226 -29.56 -8.44 29.98
CA LYS A 226 -29.93 -9.76 29.42
C LYS A 226 -29.18 -10.91 30.10
N GLN A 227 -27.96 -10.69 30.59
CA GLN A 227 -27.24 -11.66 31.43
C GLN A 227 -27.83 -11.80 32.86
N SER A 228 -28.61 -10.82 33.34
CA SER A 228 -29.21 -10.85 34.69
C SER A 228 -30.66 -11.34 34.71
N ASN A 229 -31.40 -11.25 33.59
CA ASN A 229 -32.83 -11.57 33.57
C ASN A 229 -33.15 -12.62 32.51
N SER A 230 -32.88 -13.89 32.85
CA SER A 230 -33.67 -15.01 32.33
C SER A 230 -35.04 -15.03 33.00
N MET A 231 -35.88 -14.03 32.70
CA MET A 231 -37.33 -14.07 32.83
C MET A 231 -37.92 -12.75 32.35
N ASN A 232 -39.00 -12.86 31.56
CA ASN A 232 -39.84 -11.79 31.00
C ASN A 232 -39.52 -11.42 29.55
N VAL A 233 -40.03 -12.31 28.69
CA VAL A 233 -40.40 -12.10 27.30
C VAL A 233 -41.34 -10.89 27.16
N ALA A 234 -41.21 -10.26 25.98
CA ALA A 234 -42.08 -9.27 25.35
C ALA A 234 -41.64 -7.80 25.48
N ARG A 235 -41.32 -7.24 24.29
CA ARG A 235 -41.20 -5.81 23.95
C ARG A 235 -39.79 -5.21 24.01
N ARG A 236 -38.99 -5.45 22.96
CA ARG A 236 -38.11 -4.46 22.28
C ARG A 236 -37.40 -5.10 21.08
N GLU A 237 -38.17 -5.51 20.09
CA GLU A 237 -37.64 -5.70 18.73
C GLU A 237 -37.59 -4.32 18.08
N THR A 238 -36.41 -3.72 17.92
CA THR A 238 -36.12 -2.66 16.92
C THR A 238 -34.72 -2.05 17.06
N THR A 239 -33.95 -2.30 18.12
CA THR A 239 -32.63 -1.64 18.29
C THR A 239 -31.42 -2.53 17.99
N GLY A 240 -31.63 -3.81 17.65
CA GLY A 240 -30.54 -4.75 17.31
C GLY A 240 -30.16 -4.77 15.82
N VAL A 241 -31.09 -4.36 14.96
CA VAL A 241 -30.98 -4.53 13.50
C VAL A 241 -30.13 -3.42 12.86
N ASP A 242 -30.17 -2.21 13.43
CA ASP A 242 -29.46 -1.04 12.89
C ASP A 242 -27.93 -1.17 13.04
N CYS A 243 -27.42 -1.61 14.21
CA CYS A 243 -25.99 -1.89 14.36
C CYS A 243 -25.53 -3.06 13.47
N GLN A 244 -26.38 -4.06 13.23
CA GLN A 244 -26.03 -5.17 12.32
C GLN A 244 -25.91 -4.70 10.87
N LEU A 245 -26.75 -3.77 10.43
CA LEU A 245 -26.71 -3.26 9.05
C LEU A 245 -25.42 -2.48 8.77
N TRP A 246 -24.95 -1.68 9.74
CA TRP A 246 -23.70 -0.93 9.61
C TRP A 246 -22.45 -1.82 9.66
N VAL A 247 -22.42 -2.88 10.47
CA VAL A 247 -21.32 -3.86 10.51
C VAL A 247 -21.27 -4.72 9.25
N LEU A 248 -22.43 -4.98 8.63
CA LEU A 248 -22.53 -5.79 7.41
C LEU A 248 -22.24 -4.99 6.14
N CYS A 249 -22.43 -3.67 6.12
CA CYS A 249 -22.15 -2.84 4.95
C CYS A 249 -20.69 -2.96 4.46
N PRO A 250 -19.66 -2.85 5.32
CA PRO A 250 -18.28 -3.10 4.93
C PRO A 250 -18.03 -4.54 4.48
N ILE A 251 -18.66 -5.53 5.12
CA ILE A 251 -18.53 -6.96 4.79
C ILE A 251 -19.12 -7.27 3.40
N LEU A 252 -20.27 -6.69 3.06
CA LEU A 252 -20.92 -6.81 1.74
C LEU A 252 -20.07 -6.17 0.64
N PHE A 253 -19.33 -5.12 0.97
CA PHE A 253 -18.34 -4.51 0.09
C PHE A 253 -17.13 -5.43 -0.10
N VAL A 254 -16.56 -5.96 0.99
CA VAL A 254 -15.44 -6.91 0.93
C VAL A 254 -15.76 -8.18 0.12
N MET A 255 -17.00 -8.67 0.11
CA MET A 255 -17.37 -9.81 -0.73
C MET A 255 -17.31 -9.51 -2.24
N GLN A 256 -17.26 -8.25 -2.65
CA GLN A 256 -17.01 -7.89 -4.05
C GLN A 256 -15.54 -8.11 -4.46
N VAL A 257 -14.60 -8.22 -3.49
CA VAL A 257 -13.14 -8.39 -3.67
C VAL A 257 -12.74 -9.70 -4.37
N PHE A 258 -13.62 -10.71 -4.40
CA PHE A 258 -13.33 -12.04 -4.97
C PHE A 258 -13.78 -12.22 -6.44
N LYS A 259 -13.89 -11.15 -7.23
CA LYS A 259 -14.26 -11.23 -8.65
C LYS A 259 -13.18 -10.71 -9.59
#